data_AF-A0A7S0YYF2-F1
#
_entry.id   AF-A0A7S0YYF2-F1
#
_cell.length_a   1.000
_cell.length_b   1.000
_cell.length_c   1.000
_cell.angle_alpha   90.00
_cell.angle_beta   90.00
_cell.angle_gamma   90.00
#
_symmetry.space_group_name_H-M   'P 1'
#
loop_
_entity.id
_entity.type
_entity.pdbx_description
1 polymer ?
#
loop_
_entity_poly.entity_id
_entity_poly.type
_entity_poly.pdbx_seq_one_letter_code
_entity_poly.pdbx_strand_id
1 'polypeptide(L)'
;ASPMTIFAPGFPVKVISQSTPYPDAINSITVTISPNIDLPQTSTSVVTITGLTGSQTADDAALTITDVDASGATTAFGTTAAWTQTPGNLVLTVASGQTLVAGTFYAFSFQ
;
A
#
# COMPACT_ATOMS: atom_id res chain seq x y z
N ALA A 1 -5.18 22.27 31.88
CA ALA A 1 -5.49 22.06 30.45
C ALA A 1 -4.64 20.90 29.97
N SER A 2 -5.25 19.81 29.50
CA SER A 2 -4.53 18.70 28.87
C SER A 2 -4.62 18.91 27.36
N PRO A 3 -3.52 19.25 26.67
CA PRO A 3 -3.56 19.50 25.24
C PRO A 3 -3.85 18.19 24.49
N MET A 4 -4.75 18.24 23.51
CA MET A 4 -5.01 17.13 22.60
C MET A 4 -3.75 16.91 21.74
N THR A 5 -2.98 15.85 22.02
CA THR A 5 -1.86 15.46 21.16
C THR A 5 -2.43 14.84 19.89
N ILE A 6 -2.36 15.58 18.78
CA ILE A 6 -2.62 15.05 17.45
C ILE A 6 -1.51 14.06 17.11
N PHE A 7 -1.86 12.77 17.00
CA PHE A 7 -0.96 11.77 16.44
C PHE A 7 -0.92 11.97 14.93
N ALA A 8 0.27 12.25 14.40
CA ALA A 8 0.45 12.32 12.95
C ALA A 8 0.19 10.94 12.32
N PRO A 9 -0.42 10.88 11.13
CA PRO A 9 -0.56 9.64 10.38
C PRO A 9 0.82 9.01 10.15
N GLY A 10 0.93 7.73 10.44
CA GLY A 10 2.17 6.98 10.30
C GLY A 10 1.92 5.48 10.23
N PHE A 11 2.96 4.75 9.85
CA PHE A 11 2.91 3.29 9.70
C PHE A 11 3.92 2.64 10.64
N PRO A 12 3.50 2.18 11.83
CA PRO A 12 4.37 1.41 12.73
C PRO A 12 4.91 0.15 12.06
N VAL A 13 4.15 -0.43 11.13
CA VAL A 13 4.56 -1.57 10.30
C VAL A 13 4.64 -1.08 8.86
N LYS A 14 5.82 -1.21 8.25
CA LYS A 14 6.10 -0.92 6.84
C LYS A 14 7.14 -1.90 6.31
N VAL A 15 6.68 -3.11 5.97
CA VAL A 15 7.53 -4.19 5.49
C VAL A 15 7.29 -4.38 4.00
N ILE A 16 8.37 -4.46 3.23
CA ILE A 16 8.33 -4.79 1.80
C ILE A 16 9.31 -5.94 1.58
N SER A 17 8.88 -6.98 0.88
CA SER A 17 9.69 -8.15 0.54
C SER A 17 9.48 -8.55 -0.92
N GLN A 18 10.44 -9.25 -1.53
CA GLN A 18 10.33 -9.78 -2.88
C GLN A 18 10.55 -11.29 -2.91
N SER A 19 9.86 -12.00 -3.81
CA SER A 19 9.94 -13.46 -3.94
C SER A 19 11.30 -13.98 -4.44
N THR A 20 11.90 -13.35 -5.45
CA THR A 20 13.19 -13.77 -6.05
C THR A 20 14.03 -12.59 -6.52
N PRO A 21 15.38 -12.65 -6.54
CA PRO A 21 16.23 -11.60 -7.12
C PRO A 21 16.80 -11.94 -8.51
N TYR A 22 16.28 -12.98 -9.19
CA TYR A 22 16.84 -13.44 -10.46
C TYR A 22 16.38 -12.57 -11.64
N PRO A 23 17.30 -12.21 -12.57
CA PRO A 23 16.90 -11.65 -13.86
C PRO A 23 16.04 -12.68 -14.63
N ASP A 24 15.01 -12.19 -15.33
CA ASP A 24 13.97 -12.94 -16.06
C ASP A 24 12.90 -13.68 -15.23
N ALA A 25 12.96 -13.59 -13.89
CA ALA A 25 11.86 -14.03 -13.03
C ALA A 25 10.87 -12.87 -12.79
N ILE A 26 9.56 -13.18 -12.79
CA ILE A 26 8.55 -12.23 -12.35
C ILE A 26 8.66 -12.11 -10.82
N ASN A 27 9.06 -10.93 -10.35
CA ASN A 27 9.26 -10.67 -8.93
C ASN A 27 7.96 -10.21 -8.31
N SER A 28 7.43 -10.98 -7.37
CA SER A 28 6.27 -10.54 -6.59
C SER A 28 6.76 -9.70 -5.43
N ILE A 29 6.36 -8.43 -5.41
CA ILE A 29 6.60 -7.51 -4.30
C ILE A 29 5.43 -7.65 -3.34
N THR A 30 5.69 -8.08 -2.12
CA THR A 30 4.70 -8.16 -1.04
C THR A 30 4.92 -7.02 -0.07
N VAL A 31 3.87 -6.23 0.16
CA VAL A 31 3.85 -5.08 1.07
C VAL A 31 2.94 -5.40 2.24
N THR A 32 3.41 -5.13 3.46
CA THR A 32 2.59 -5.17 4.67
C THR A 32 2.68 -3.83 5.40
N ILE A 33 1.52 -3.20 5.58
CA ILE A 33 1.39 -1.93 6.30
C ILE A 33 0.36 -2.04 7.42
N SER A 34 0.58 -1.29 8.49
CA SER A 34 -0.43 -1.05 9.53
C SER A 34 -0.40 0.43 9.85
N PRO A 35 -1.52 1.17 9.73
CA PRO A 35 -1.56 2.57 10.14
C PRO A 35 -1.64 2.70 11.67
N ASN A 36 -1.17 3.82 12.22
CA ASN A 36 -1.31 4.16 13.65
C ASN A 36 -2.61 4.90 14.00
N ILE A 37 -3.35 5.35 12.99
CA ILE A 37 -4.64 6.05 13.11
C ILE A 37 -5.59 5.50 12.06
N ASP A 38 -6.88 5.75 12.25
CA ASP A 38 -7.88 5.40 11.24
C ASP A 38 -7.73 6.34 10.03
N LEU A 39 -7.67 5.77 8.82
CA LEU A 39 -7.58 6.49 7.56
C LEU A 39 -8.84 6.21 6.73
N PRO A 40 -9.95 6.96 6.94
CA PRO A 40 -11.19 6.76 6.23
C PRO A 40 -11.12 7.30 4.80
N GLN A 41 -11.85 6.68 3.88
CA GLN A 41 -11.99 7.17 2.51
C GLN A 41 -12.61 8.57 2.45
N THR A 42 -13.51 8.91 3.39
CA THR A 42 -14.16 10.22 3.49
C THR A 42 -13.19 11.38 3.70
N SER A 43 -11.98 11.09 4.21
CA SER A 43 -10.88 12.04 4.34
C SER A 43 -9.93 12.03 3.14
N THR A 44 -10.31 11.41 2.02
CA THR A 44 -9.48 11.25 0.81
C THR A 44 -8.12 10.62 1.10
N SER A 45 -8.12 9.61 1.96
CA SER A 45 -6.90 8.93 2.40
C SER A 45 -6.20 8.21 1.25
N VAL A 46 -4.92 8.51 1.07
CA VAL A 46 -4.05 7.91 0.04
C VAL A 46 -2.75 7.43 0.70
N VAL A 47 -2.32 6.23 0.33
CA VAL A 47 -1.04 5.65 0.74
C VAL A 47 -0.12 5.61 -0.46
N THR A 48 1.00 6.33 -0.38
CA THR A 48 2.00 6.37 -1.44
C THR A 48 3.27 5.66 -0.97
N ILE A 49 3.67 4.63 -1.70
CA ILE A 49 4.94 3.92 -1.52
C ILE A 49 5.89 4.46 -2.57
N THR A 50 7.03 4.98 -2.15
CA THR A 50 8.02 5.60 -3.04
C THR A 50 9.36 4.87 -2.94
N GLY A 51 10.22 5.07 -3.94
CA GLY A 51 11.56 4.50 -3.97
C GLY A 51 11.62 3.07 -4.49
N LEU A 52 10.53 2.56 -5.08
CA LEU A 52 10.49 1.27 -5.77
C LEU A 52 11.16 1.38 -7.15
N THR A 53 12.47 1.61 -7.16
CA THR A 53 13.25 1.82 -8.39
C THR A 53 13.78 0.51 -8.98
N GLY A 54 14.18 0.53 -10.25
CA GLY A 54 14.75 -0.65 -10.94
C GLY A 54 13.72 -1.65 -11.47
N SER A 55 12.41 -1.35 -11.33
CA SER A 55 11.35 -2.14 -11.96
C SER A 55 11.32 -1.94 -13.48
N GLN A 56 11.08 -3.02 -14.22
CA GLN A 56 10.81 -2.98 -15.66
C GLN A 56 9.32 -2.86 -15.98
N THR A 57 8.45 -2.88 -14.97
CA THR A 57 7.01 -2.68 -15.12
C THR A 57 6.75 -1.25 -15.58
N ALA A 58 6.18 -1.10 -16.78
CA ALA A 58 5.82 0.18 -17.36
C ALA A 58 4.75 0.89 -16.51
N ASP A 59 4.61 2.21 -16.67
CA ASP A 59 3.57 2.99 -16.00
C ASP A 59 2.18 2.37 -16.23
N ASP A 60 1.42 2.20 -15.15
CA ASP A 60 0.09 1.60 -15.19
C ASP A 60 -0.82 2.28 -14.17
N ALA A 61 -1.88 2.92 -14.64
CA ALA A 61 -2.84 3.59 -13.78
C ALA A 61 -3.69 2.62 -12.94
N ALA A 62 -3.71 1.33 -13.29
CA ALA A 62 -4.53 0.29 -12.68
C ALA A 62 -3.76 -1.02 -12.49
N LEU A 63 -2.51 -0.93 -12.00
CA LEU A 63 -1.69 -2.10 -11.69
C LEU A 63 -2.41 -3.00 -10.69
N THR A 64 -2.58 -4.27 -11.03
CA THR A 64 -3.34 -5.21 -10.19
C THR A 64 -2.61 -5.49 -8.88
N ILE A 65 -3.34 -5.42 -7.78
CA ILE A 65 -2.88 -5.86 -6.46
C ILE A 65 -3.69 -7.08 -6.02
N THR A 66 -3.01 -8.03 -5.37
CA THR A 66 -3.62 -9.26 -4.85
C THR A 66 -3.57 -9.24 -3.34
N ASP A 67 -4.64 -9.68 -2.68
CA ASP A 67 -4.68 -9.80 -1.22
C ASP A 67 -3.76 -10.92 -0.75
N VAL A 68 -3.01 -10.67 0.31
CA VAL A 68 -2.13 -11.65 0.93
C VAL A 68 -2.68 -12.00 2.31
N ASP A 69 -2.64 -13.29 2.65
CA ASP A 69 -3.04 -13.83 3.95
C ASP A 69 -4.45 -13.45 4.43
N ALA A 70 -5.38 -13.20 3.49
CA ALA A 70 -6.74 -12.75 3.77
C ALA A 70 -6.78 -11.47 4.63
N SER A 71 -5.78 -10.59 4.48
CA SER A 71 -5.65 -9.35 5.25
C SER A 71 -6.77 -8.33 4.96
N GLY A 72 -7.48 -8.47 3.84
CA GLY A 72 -8.51 -7.54 3.40
C GLY A 72 -7.97 -6.27 2.74
N ALA A 73 -6.70 -6.25 2.33
CA ALA A 73 -6.07 -5.15 1.61
C ALA A 73 -6.80 -4.82 0.31
N THR A 74 -7.25 -5.82 -0.47
CA THR A 74 -8.01 -5.55 -1.71
C THR A 74 -9.44 -5.08 -1.46
N THR A 75 -9.99 -5.34 -0.27
CA THR A 75 -11.24 -4.71 0.16
C THR A 75 -10.98 -3.26 0.51
N ALA A 76 -9.89 -2.99 1.25
CA ALA A 76 -9.57 -1.66 1.77
C ALA A 76 -9.05 -0.67 0.71
N PHE A 77 -8.33 -1.15 -0.31
CA PHE A 77 -7.73 -0.33 -1.37
C PHE A 77 -8.35 -0.54 -2.75
N GLY A 78 -9.22 -1.56 -2.92
CA GLY A 78 -9.64 -2.05 -4.22
C GLY A 78 -8.62 -3.05 -4.80
N THR A 79 -8.85 -3.49 -6.04
CA THR A 79 -8.01 -4.52 -6.69
C THR A 79 -6.87 -3.96 -7.53
N THR A 80 -6.70 -2.63 -7.56
CA THR A 80 -5.71 -1.96 -8.41
C THR A 80 -5.09 -0.76 -7.71
N ALA A 81 -3.85 -0.41 -8.08
CA ALA A 81 -3.13 0.76 -7.62
C ALA A 81 -2.50 1.51 -8.81
N ALA A 82 -2.28 2.81 -8.67
CA ALA A 82 -1.60 3.59 -9.70
C ALA A 82 -0.08 3.46 -9.54
N TRP A 83 0.58 2.98 -10.58
CA TRP A 83 2.01 2.75 -10.65
C TRP A 83 2.69 3.73 -11.61
N THR A 84 3.83 4.27 -11.17
CA THR A 84 4.73 5.07 -12.01
C THR A 84 6.15 4.54 -11.87
N GLN A 85 6.70 4.04 -12.96
CA GLN A 85 8.01 3.38 -13.04
C GLN A 85 9.16 4.29 -12.62
N THR A 86 9.14 5.54 -13.07
CA THR A 86 10.13 6.55 -12.69
C THR A 86 9.38 7.73 -12.08
N PRO A 87 9.41 7.92 -10.74
CA PRO A 87 10.50 7.54 -9.83
C PRO A 87 10.29 6.23 -9.03
N GLY A 88 9.32 5.38 -9.37
CA GLY A 88 9.04 4.15 -8.63
C GLY A 88 8.03 4.37 -7.50
N ASN A 89 6.84 4.81 -7.90
CA ASN A 89 5.76 5.17 -6.99
C ASN A 89 4.56 4.26 -7.19
N LEU A 90 4.07 3.68 -6.10
CA LEU A 90 2.80 2.97 -6.04
C LEU A 90 1.83 3.76 -5.16
N VAL A 91 0.69 4.17 -5.72
CA VAL A 91 -0.32 4.97 -5.06
C VAL A 91 -1.59 4.15 -4.87
N LEU A 92 -1.96 3.92 -3.61
CA LEU A 92 -3.14 3.19 -3.18
C LEU A 92 -4.15 4.17 -2.60
N THR A 93 -5.38 4.13 -3.10
CA THR A 93 -6.48 4.95 -2.58
C THR A 93 -7.40 4.09 -1.73
N VAL A 94 -7.80 4.58 -0.56
CA VAL A 94 -8.77 3.83 0.27
C VAL A 94 -10.10 3.74 -0.49
N ALA A 95 -10.60 2.52 -0.65
CA ALA A 95 -11.79 2.22 -1.43
C ALA A 95 -13.05 2.86 -0.83
N SER A 96 -14.06 3.09 -1.67
CA SER A 96 -15.30 3.77 -1.25
C SER A 96 -15.97 3.03 -0.08
N GLY A 97 -16.35 3.79 0.95
CA GLY A 97 -16.96 3.25 2.16
C GLY A 97 -16.01 2.48 3.09
N GLN A 98 -14.71 2.44 2.78
CA GLN A 98 -13.70 1.76 3.61
C GLN A 98 -12.94 2.72 4.51
N THR A 99 -12.32 2.14 5.53
CA THR A 99 -11.40 2.80 6.45
C THR A 99 -10.23 1.87 6.70
N LEU A 100 -9.00 2.37 6.59
CA LEU A 100 -7.86 1.63 7.12
C LEU A 100 -7.87 1.80 8.63
N VAL A 101 -8.15 0.72 9.35
CA VAL A 101 -8.28 0.74 10.80
C VAL A 101 -6.90 0.72 11.43
N ALA A 102 -6.71 1.56 12.44
CA ALA A 102 -5.48 1.62 13.22
C ALA A 102 -5.10 0.23 13.77
N GLY A 103 -3.83 -0.14 13.66
CA GLY A 103 -3.31 -1.42 14.16
C GLY A 103 -3.72 -2.66 13.34
N THR A 104 -4.49 -2.49 12.25
CA THR A 104 -4.82 -3.59 11.35
C THR A 104 -3.73 -3.77 10.30
N PHE A 105 -3.32 -5.01 10.08
CA PHE A 105 -2.35 -5.37 9.04
C PHE A 105 -3.05 -5.49 7.70
N TYR A 106 -2.59 -4.72 6.72
CA TYR A 106 -3.00 -4.83 5.33
C TYR A 106 -1.80 -5.33 4.51
N ALA A 107 -1.95 -6.50 3.90
CA ALA A 107 -0.93 -7.17 3.12
C ALA A 107 -1.41 -7.41 1.69
N PHE A 108 -0.64 -6.94 0.71
CA PHE A 108 -0.93 -7.14 -0.70
C PHE A 108 0.33 -7.38 -1.51
N SER A 109 0.17 -7.99 -2.69
CA SER A 109 1.27 -8.21 -3.63
C SER A 109 0.97 -7.71 -5.04
N PHE A 110 2.01 -7.30 -5.75
CA PHE A 110 1.98 -6.91 -7.18
C PHE A 110 3.26 -7.38 -7.89
N GLN A 111 3.29 -7.25 -9.21
CA GLN A 111 4.37 -7.70 -10.10
C GLN A 111 4.76 -6.56 -11.05
#